data_AF-T0FBC0-F1
#
_entry.id   AF-T0FBC0-F1
#
_cell.length_a   1.000
_cell.length_b   1.000
_cell.length_c   1.000
_cell.angle_alpha   90.00
_cell.angle_beta   90.00
_cell.angle_gamma   90.00
#
_symmetry.space_group_name_H-M   'P 1'
#
loop_
_entity.id
_entity.type
_entity.pdbx_description
1 polymer ?
#
loop_
_entity_poly.entity_id
_entity_poly.type
_entity_poly.pdbx_seq_one_letter_code
_entity_poly.pdbx_strand_id
1 'polypeptide(L)'
;MISKEKVLKNPRMSQALFGVSHQEFKTLCVPFGLAYLSLKEEIKHNFTKGRKSILQDIEENLFFILFYLKTYPTYDVLGAVFKMDRTTACKLVKLLAEVLFLSLGSMNTLPANEISDLKKKLKKLKKLKYVIIDGTEKAQQVRIYRKNSTLEKRKDIRLKT
;
A
#
# COMPACT_ATOMS: atom_id res chain seq x y z
N MET A 1 11.64 0.72 18.61
CA MET A 1 11.12 1.45 17.44
C MET A 1 12.30 2.14 16.80
N ILE A 2 12.53 1.88 15.52
CA ILE A 2 13.48 2.64 14.72
C ILE A 2 13.10 4.14 14.79
N SER A 3 14.08 5.03 14.92
CA SER A 3 13.81 6.46 15.10
C SER A 3 13.58 7.13 13.75
N LYS A 4 12.37 7.66 13.52
CA LYS A 4 12.02 8.38 12.28
C LYS A 4 12.97 9.53 11.98
N GLU A 5 13.31 10.31 13.01
CA GLU A 5 14.19 11.49 12.90
C GLU A 5 15.60 11.11 12.47
N LYS A 6 16.16 10.02 13.03
CA LYS A 6 17.50 9.55 12.66
C LYS A 6 17.55 9.12 11.20
N VAL A 7 16.52 8.43 10.73
CA VAL A 7 16.49 7.97 9.33
C VAL A 7 16.26 9.13 8.36
N LEU A 8 15.31 10.02 8.66
CA LEU A 8 14.98 11.15 7.81
C LEU A 8 16.12 12.19 7.69
N LYS A 9 16.95 12.33 8.73
CA LYS A 9 18.16 13.19 8.68
C LYS A 9 19.26 12.64 7.76
N ASN A 10 19.29 11.34 7.48
CA ASN A 10 20.31 10.71 6.66
C ASN A 10 19.74 10.36 5.27
N PRO A 11 20.11 11.08 4.20
CA PRO A 11 19.56 10.86 2.86
C PRO A 11 19.77 9.43 2.33
N ARG A 12 20.92 8.81 2.65
CA ARG A 12 21.19 7.43 2.25
C ARG A 12 20.22 6.47 2.92
N MET A 13 19.98 6.65 4.22
CA MET A 13 19.07 5.78 4.96
C MET A 13 17.61 6.04 4.58
N SER A 14 17.19 7.29 4.35
CA SER A 14 15.82 7.60 3.93
C SER A 14 15.49 6.95 2.59
N GLN A 15 16.42 7.00 1.63
CA GLN A 15 16.27 6.33 0.34
C GLN A 15 16.29 4.81 0.46
N ALA A 16 17.17 4.25 1.31
CA ALA A 16 17.23 2.81 1.51
C ALA A 16 15.97 2.24 2.17
N LEU A 17 15.44 2.92 3.20
CA LEU A 17 14.37 2.40 4.05
C LEU A 17 12.96 2.82 3.63
N PHE A 18 12.77 3.95 2.95
CA PHE A 18 11.45 4.43 2.49
C PHE A 18 11.37 4.63 0.98
N GLY A 19 12.52 4.83 0.32
CA GLY A 19 12.58 5.18 -1.11
C GLY A 19 12.23 6.63 -1.40
N VAL A 20 12.22 7.50 -0.39
CA VAL A 20 11.93 8.93 -0.53
C VAL A 20 12.93 9.77 0.27
N SER A 21 13.11 11.02 -0.16
CA SER A 21 13.86 12.04 0.55
C SER A 21 13.05 12.64 1.71
N HIS A 22 13.73 13.36 2.61
CA HIS A 22 13.09 14.09 3.70
C HIS A 22 12.06 15.12 3.22
N GLN A 23 12.34 15.79 2.10
CA GLN A 23 11.42 16.78 1.53
C GLN A 23 10.17 16.13 0.97
N GLU A 24 10.34 15.08 0.16
CA GLU A 24 9.21 14.30 -0.39
C GLU A 24 8.34 13.70 0.71
N PHE A 25 8.96 13.19 1.78
CA PHE A 25 8.25 12.68 2.95
C PHE A 25 7.35 13.76 3.57
N LYS A 26 7.88 14.97 3.80
CA LYS A 26 7.11 16.10 4.33
C LYS A 26 5.98 16.53 3.39
N THR A 27 6.24 16.59 2.09
CA THR A 27 5.23 16.93 1.08
C THR A 27 4.10 15.90 1.07
N LEU A 28 4.42 14.61 1.16
CA LEU A 28 3.43 13.52 1.18
C LEU A 28 2.64 13.46 2.50
N CYS A 29 3.24 13.89 3.61
CA CYS A 29 2.58 13.87 4.92
C CYS A 29 1.30 14.69 4.97
N VAL A 30 1.22 15.81 4.24
CA VAL A 30 0.04 16.68 4.19
C VAL A 30 -1.18 15.97 3.59
N PRO A 31 -1.16 15.49 2.33
CA PRO A 31 -2.30 14.77 1.74
C PRO A 31 -2.55 13.43 2.46
N PHE A 32 -1.52 12.78 2.99
CA PHE A 32 -1.69 11.57 3.80
C PHE A 32 -2.49 11.84 5.08
N GLY A 33 -2.20 12.92 5.80
CA GLY A 33 -2.97 13.31 6.97
C GLY A 33 -4.43 13.61 6.67
N LEU A 34 -4.71 14.29 5.55
CA LEU A 34 -6.08 14.54 5.10
C LEU A 34 -6.84 13.24 4.79
N ALA A 35 -6.21 12.31 4.05
CA ALA A 35 -6.79 11.00 3.76
C ALA A 35 -6.99 10.15 5.04
N TYR A 36 -6.06 10.26 5.99
CA TYR A 36 -6.16 9.57 7.28
C TYR A 36 -7.37 10.08 8.09
N LEU A 37 -7.60 11.40 8.08
CA LEU A 37 -8.75 12.01 8.74
C LEU A 37 -10.08 11.58 8.11
N SER A 38 -10.15 11.43 6.79
CA SER A 38 -11.37 10.93 6.13
C SER A 38 -11.73 9.49 6.51
N LEU A 39 -10.74 8.67 6.88
CA LEU A 39 -10.95 7.27 7.30
C LEU A 39 -11.02 7.09 8.83
N LYS A 40 -10.95 8.20 9.61
CA LYS A 40 -10.77 8.17 11.06
C LYS A 40 -11.81 7.33 11.81
N GLU A 41 -13.04 7.27 11.32
CA GLU A 41 -14.11 6.47 11.95
C GLU A 41 -13.87 4.97 11.79
N GLU A 42 -13.48 4.51 10.60
CA GLU A 42 -13.10 3.12 10.35
C GLU A 42 -11.86 2.72 11.15
N ILE A 43 -10.92 3.64 11.32
CA ILE A 43 -9.71 3.44 12.14
C ILE A 43 -10.09 3.25 13.61
N LYS A 44 -10.96 4.11 14.15
CA LYS A 44 -11.43 3.96 15.53
C LYS A 44 -12.11 2.59 15.71
N HIS A 45 -13.03 2.22 14.84
CA HIS A 45 -13.74 0.95 14.95
C HIS A 45 -12.78 -0.28 14.98
N ASN A 46 -11.71 -0.25 14.19
CA ASN A 46 -10.79 -1.38 14.07
C ASN A 46 -9.69 -1.45 15.15
N PHE A 47 -9.35 -0.33 15.80
CA PHE A 47 -8.20 -0.23 16.70
C PHE A 47 -8.52 0.23 18.13
N THR A 48 -9.65 0.90 18.39
CA THR A 48 -9.98 1.46 19.71
C THR A 48 -10.82 0.52 20.59
N LYS A 49 -10.31 -0.69 20.87
CA LYS A 49 -10.81 -1.53 21.98
C LYS A 49 -9.83 -1.54 23.17
N GLY A 50 -9.48 -0.36 23.67
CA GLY A 50 -8.89 -0.19 25.01
C GLY A 50 -7.40 0.17 25.11
N ARG A 51 -6.54 -0.23 24.16
CA ARG A 51 -5.10 0.16 24.17
C ARG A 51 -4.83 1.37 23.29
N LYS A 52 -4.02 2.31 23.79
CA LYS A 52 -3.50 3.42 22.98
C LYS A 52 -2.73 2.86 21.78
N SER A 53 -2.91 3.44 20.59
CA SER A 53 -2.14 3.03 19.42
C SER A 53 -0.65 3.30 19.66
N ILE A 54 0.20 2.40 19.16
CA ILE A 54 1.66 2.50 19.27
C ILE A 54 2.20 3.62 18.36
N LEU A 55 1.56 3.81 17.20
CA LEU A 55 1.78 4.94 16.30
C LEU A 55 0.72 5.98 16.61
N GLN A 56 1.12 7.11 17.19
CA GLN A 56 0.19 8.17 17.62
C GLN A 56 0.15 9.32 16.63
N ASP A 57 1.23 9.47 15.84
CA ASP A 57 1.41 10.59 14.91
C ASP A 57 1.18 10.17 13.45
N ILE A 58 0.70 11.12 12.63
CA ILE A 58 0.49 10.93 11.19
C ILE A 58 1.81 10.62 10.50
N GLU A 59 2.89 11.30 10.89
CA GLU A 59 4.23 11.02 10.35
C GLU A 59 4.69 9.61 10.68
N GLU A 60 4.42 9.10 11.88
CA GLU A 60 4.79 7.73 12.27
C GLU A 60 4.03 6.68 11.46
N ASN A 61 2.75 6.95 11.19
CA ASN A 61 1.93 6.10 10.32
C ASN A 61 2.45 6.10 8.88
N LEU A 62 2.77 7.26 8.33
CA LEU A 62 3.36 7.37 6.98
C LEU A 62 4.72 6.66 6.92
N PHE A 63 5.55 6.88 7.93
CA PHE A 63 6.85 6.22 8.07
C PHE A 63 6.72 4.70 8.09
N PHE A 64 5.78 4.17 8.88
CA PHE A 64 5.54 2.74 9.00
C PHE A 64 5.16 2.11 7.66
N ILE A 65 4.21 2.71 6.93
CA ILE A 65 3.74 2.12 5.67
C ILE A 65 4.80 2.21 4.57
N LEU A 66 5.55 3.31 4.49
CA LEU A 66 6.64 3.45 3.52
C LEU A 66 7.76 2.45 3.81
N PHE A 67 8.11 2.26 5.09
CA PHE A 67 9.07 1.23 5.49
C PHE A 67 8.64 -0.16 5.04
N TYR A 68 7.37 -0.51 5.28
CA TYR A 68 6.81 -1.79 4.86
C TYR A 68 6.85 -1.96 3.34
N LEU A 69 6.43 -0.97 2.56
CA LEU A 69 6.42 -1.07 1.10
C LEU A 69 7.82 -1.17 0.50
N LYS A 70 8.80 -0.46 1.08
CA LYS A 70 10.18 -0.45 0.58
C LYS A 70 10.95 -1.72 0.92
N THR A 71 10.79 -2.23 2.14
CA THR A 71 11.61 -3.36 2.66
C THR A 71 10.86 -4.68 2.64
N TYR A 72 9.53 -4.64 2.48
CA TYR A 72 8.61 -5.79 2.47
C TYR A 72 8.91 -6.87 3.52
N PRO A 73 9.08 -6.49 4.81
CA PRO A 73 9.39 -7.44 5.86
C PRO A 73 8.15 -8.28 6.20
N THR A 74 8.37 -9.45 6.78
CA THR A 74 7.26 -10.23 7.37
C THR A 74 6.63 -9.46 8.54
N TYR A 75 5.35 -9.71 8.82
CA TYR A 75 4.65 -9.01 9.90
C TYR A 75 5.26 -9.24 11.29
N ASP A 76 5.93 -10.37 11.49
CA ASP A 76 6.63 -10.67 12.75
C ASP A 76 7.89 -9.80 12.90
N VAL A 77 8.68 -9.64 11.83
CA VAL A 77 9.83 -8.72 11.80
C VAL A 77 9.38 -7.28 11.93
N LEU A 78 8.31 -6.90 11.22
CA LEU A 78 7.72 -5.56 11.30
C LEU A 78 7.24 -5.26 12.73
N GLY A 79 6.57 -6.22 13.36
CA GLY A 79 6.15 -6.16 14.74
C GLY A 79 7.32 -5.95 15.70
N ALA A 80 8.41 -6.71 15.54
CA ALA A 80 9.61 -6.56 16.36
C ALA A 80 10.27 -5.17 16.20
N VAL A 81 10.41 -4.67 14.97
CA VAL A 81 11.02 -3.36 14.68
C VAL A 81 10.22 -2.22 15.30
N PHE A 82 8.88 -2.28 15.18
CA PHE A 82 7.97 -1.23 15.66
C PHE A 82 7.38 -1.49 17.05
N LYS A 83 7.83 -2.54 17.75
CA LYS A 83 7.35 -2.91 19.10
C LYS A 83 5.83 -3.14 19.17
N MET A 84 5.27 -3.82 18.18
CA MET A 84 3.84 -4.18 18.11
C MET A 84 3.67 -5.68 17.83
N ASP A 85 2.49 -6.22 18.12
CA ASP A 85 2.18 -7.60 17.75
C ASP A 85 1.91 -7.75 16.24
N ARG A 86 2.07 -8.97 15.73
CA ARG A 86 1.86 -9.34 14.32
C ARG A 86 0.47 -8.95 13.80
N THR A 87 -0.57 -9.12 14.61
CA THR A 87 -1.96 -8.87 14.20
C THR A 87 -2.19 -7.38 14.01
N THR A 88 -1.69 -6.57 14.94
CA THR A 88 -1.71 -5.11 14.86
C THR A 88 -0.93 -4.63 13.64
N ALA A 89 0.28 -5.16 13.41
CA ALA A 89 1.09 -4.82 12.23
C ALA A 89 0.34 -5.10 10.91
N CYS A 90 -0.25 -6.28 10.77
CA CYS A 90 -1.03 -6.66 9.58
C CYS A 90 -2.24 -5.74 9.37
N LYS A 91 -3.00 -5.42 10.42
CA LYS A 91 -4.14 -4.50 10.33
C LYS A 91 -3.70 -3.10 9.93
N LEU A 92 -2.63 -2.58 10.54
CA LEU A 92 -2.09 -1.26 10.21
C LEU A 92 -1.61 -1.18 8.77
N VAL A 93 -0.91 -2.20 8.28
CA VAL A 93 -0.46 -2.23 6.87
C VAL A 93 -1.65 -2.11 5.92
N LYS A 94 -2.73 -2.88 6.13
CA LYS A 94 -3.92 -2.84 5.27
C LYS A 94 -4.56 -1.45 5.25
N LEU A 95 -4.79 -0.89 6.43
CA LEU A 95 -5.40 0.41 6.60
C LEU A 95 -4.54 1.53 5.99
N LEU A 96 -3.25 1.57 6.37
CA LEU A 96 -2.36 2.66 5.96
C LEU A 96 -1.99 2.57 4.48
N ALA A 97 -2.03 1.38 3.87
CA ALA A 97 -1.92 1.23 2.42
C ALA A 97 -3.10 1.90 1.69
N GLU A 98 -4.32 1.77 2.22
CA GLU A 98 -5.50 2.42 1.67
C GLU A 98 -5.44 3.95 1.84
N VAL A 99 -5.06 4.43 3.03
CA VAL A 99 -4.81 5.86 3.27
C VAL A 99 -3.76 6.40 2.30
N LEU A 100 -2.65 5.68 2.11
CA LEU A 100 -1.60 6.06 1.18
C LEU A 100 -2.11 6.10 -0.26
N PHE A 101 -2.89 5.11 -0.68
CA PHE A 101 -3.49 5.06 -2.01
C PHE A 101 -4.38 6.27 -2.28
N LEU A 102 -5.26 6.63 -1.33
CA LEU A 102 -6.11 7.81 -1.43
C LEU A 102 -5.29 9.11 -1.50
N SER A 103 -4.21 9.21 -0.71
CA SER A 103 -3.33 10.38 -0.71
C SER A 103 -2.58 10.56 -2.04
N LEU A 104 -2.10 9.46 -2.64
CA LEU A 104 -1.44 9.52 -3.95
C LEU A 104 -2.45 9.79 -5.08
N GLY A 105 -3.69 9.30 -4.92
CA GLY A 105 -4.80 9.58 -5.82
C GLY A 105 -5.16 11.06 -5.86
N SER A 106 -5.24 11.72 -4.70
CA SER A 106 -5.50 13.17 -4.63
C SER A 106 -4.37 14.01 -5.21
N MET A 107 -3.13 13.54 -5.11
CA MET A 107 -1.96 14.14 -5.78
C MET A 107 -1.92 13.85 -7.29
N ASN A 108 -2.82 13.01 -7.82
CA ASN A 108 -2.83 12.55 -9.22
C ASN A 108 -1.49 11.92 -9.65
N THR A 109 -0.79 11.26 -8.72
CA THR A 109 0.54 10.62 -8.93
C THR A 109 0.47 9.11 -9.14
N LEU A 110 -0.68 8.49 -8.90
CA LEU A 110 -0.87 7.05 -9.12
C LEU A 110 -0.55 6.67 -10.58
N PRO A 111 -0.08 5.44 -10.85
CA PRO A 111 0.08 4.95 -12.22
C PRO A 111 -1.27 4.83 -12.94
N ALA A 112 -1.26 4.77 -14.27
CA ALA A 112 -2.46 4.44 -15.04
C ALA A 112 -2.64 2.91 -15.07
N ASN A 113 -3.79 2.43 -14.59
CA ASN A 113 -4.13 1.01 -14.62
C ASN A 113 -4.88 0.62 -15.90
N GLU A 114 -5.51 1.59 -16.58
CA GLU A 114 -6.19 1.38 -17.85
C GLU A 114 -5.55 2.17 -19.00
N ILE A 115 -5.68 1.64 -20.22
CA ILE A 115 -5.25 2.30 -21.45
C ILE A 115 -5.97 3.65 -21.64
N SER A 116 -7.25 3.71 -21.24
CA SER A 116 -8.08 4.92 -21.27
C SER A 116 -7.45 6.05 -20.44
N ASP A 117 -7.04 5.75 -19.21
CA ASP A 117 -6.42 6.68 -18.28
C ASP A 117 -4.99 7.02 -18.68
N LEU A 118 -4.24 6.07 -19.24
CA LEU A 118 -2.93 6.33 -19.82
C LEU A 118 -3.04 7.37 -20.94
N LYS A 119 -4.01 7.21 -21.87
CA LYS A 119 -4.29 8.18 -22.92
C LYS A 119 -4.62 9.57 -22.35
N LYS A 120 -5.42 9.67 -21.29
CA LYS A 120 -5.73 10.95 -20.62
C LYS A 120 -4.47 11.59 -20.04
N LYS A 121 -3.61 10.81 -19.36
CA LYS A 121 -2.35 11.32 -18.78
C LYS A 121 -1.36 11.75 -19.86
N LEU A 122 -1.18 10.95 -20.91
CA LEU A 122 -0.34 11.31 -22.06
C LEU A 122 -0.85 12.57 -22.79
N LYS A 123 -2.17 12.76 -22.90
CA LYS A 123 -2.76 14.00 -23.43
C LYS A 123 -2.46 15.24 -22.59
N LYS A 124 -2.22 15.11 -21.28
CA LYS A 124 -1.75 16.23 -20.45
C LYS A 124 -0.27 16.53 -20.70
N LEU A 125 0.50 15.53 -21.13
CA LEU A 125 1.94 15.61 -21.41
C LEU A 125 2.27 16.06 -22.84
N LYS A 126 1.34 16.71 -23.56
CA LYS A 126 1.45 17.14 -24.99
C LYS A 126 2.72 17.95 -25.36
N LYS A 127 3.54 18.38 -24.40
CA LYS A 127 4.83 19.04 -24.64
C LYS A 127 6.01 18.05 -24.83
N LEU A 128 5.80 16.75 -24.65
CA LEU A 128 6.85 15.76 -24.84
C LEU A 128 7.04 15.43 -26.32
N LYS A 129 8.23 15.72 -26.85
CA LYS A 129 8.60 15.48 -28.26
C LYS A 129 8.78 13.98 -28.57
N TYR A 130 9.22 13.20 -27.58
CA TYR A 130 9.42 11.76 -27.67
C TYR A 130 9.08 11.11 -26.32
N VAL A 131 8.50 9.91 -26.35
CA VAL A 131 8.30 9.05 -25.19
C VAL A 131 9.12 7.79 -25.41
N ILE A 132 10.16 7.59 -24.60
CA ILE A 132 10.99 6.39 -24.62
C ILE A 132 10.42 5.45 -23.56
N ILE A 133 9.97 4.28 -23.99
CA ILE A 133 9.48 3.22 -23.10
C ILE A 133 10.63 2.25 -22.91
N ASP A 134 11.29 2.32 -21.75
CA ASP A 134 12.27 1.31 -21.35
C ASP A 134 11.52 0.16 -20.68
N GLY A 135 11.35 -0.93 -21.44
CA GLY A 135 10.53 -2.06 -21.03
C GLY A 135 11.40 -3.25 -20.62
N THR A 136 11.51 -3.53 -19.32
CA THR A 136 11.74 -4.91 -18.88
C THR A 136 10.37 -5.60 -18.83
N GLU A 137 10.05 -6.37 -19.86
CA GLU A 137 8.85 -7.21 -19.83
C GLU A 137 8.96 -8.19 -18.65
N LYS A 138 8.12 -8.01 -17.63
CA LYS A 138 7.91 -9.04 -16.61
C LYS A 138 6.61 -9.75 -16.94
N ALA A 139 6.69 -11.06 -17.15
CA ALA A 139 5.51 -11.90 -17.29
C ALA A 139 4.61 -11.69 -16.06
N GLN A 140 3.49 -11.01 -16.24
CA GLN A 140 2.53 -10.80 -15.18
C GLN A 140 1.73 -12.09 -15.03
N GLN A 141 1.94 -12.82 -13.95
CA GLN A 141 1.19 -14.05 -13.68
C GLN A 141 -0.25 -13.69 -13.33
N VAL A 142 -1.11 -13.60 -14.34
CA VAL A 142 -2.54 -13.41 -14.15
C VAL A 142 -3.10 -14.74 -13.62
N ARG A 143 -3.59 -14.75 -12.39
CA ARG A 143 -4.26 -15.93 -11.82
C ARG A 143 -5.59 -16.12 -12.55
N ILE A 144 -5.61 -16.94 -13.59
CA ILE A 144 -6.85 -17.33 -14.27
C ILE A 144 -7.65 -18.19 -13.29
N TYR A 145 -8.65 -17.60 -12.64
CA TYR A 145 -9.64 -18.39 -11.92
C TYR A 145 -10.49 -19.14 -12.96
N ARG A 146 -10.23 -20.44 -13.12
CA ARG A 146 -11.17 -21.33 -13.83
C ARG A 146 -12.50 -21.28 -13.08
N LYS A 147 -13.52 -20.69 -13.70
CA LYS A 147 -14.92 -20.85 -13.27
C LYS A 147 -15.24 -22.34 -13.34
N ASN A 148 -15.30 -23.02 -12.19
CA ASN A 148 -15.86 -24.37 -12.13
C ASN A 148 -17.38 -24.27 -12.29
N SER A 149 -17.85 -24.18 -13.53
CA SER A 149 -19.27 -24.34 -13.87
C SER A 149 -19.53 -25.79 -14.24
N THR A 150 -19.78 -26.66 -13.25
CA THR A 150 -20.54 -27.92 -13.36
C THR A 150 -20.59 -28.66 -12.03
N LEU A 151 -21.54 -28.29 -11.17
CA LEU A 151 -22.00 -29.14 -10.05
C LEU A 151 -23.46 -29.61 -10.24
N GLU A 152 -24.00 -29.51 -11.46
CA GLU A 152 -25.28 -30.11 -11.78
C GLU A 152 -25.10 -31.28 -12.75
N LYS A 153 -25.74 -32.41 -12.38
CA LYS A 153 -25.91 -33.68 -13.12
C LYS A 153 -24.84 -34.74 -12.90
N ARG A 154 -24.93 -35.46 -11.77
CA ARG A 154 -25.02 -36.93 -11.78
C ARG A 154 -26.00 -37.40 -10.70
N LYS A 155 -27.27 -37.55 -11.11
CA LYS A 155 -28.26 -38.38 -10.43
C LYS A 155 -27.90 -39.86 -10.65
N ASP A 156 -28.14 -40.66 -9.61
CA ASP A 156 -28.50 -42.08 -9.61
C ASP A 156 -27.75 -43.04 -10.53
N ILE A 157 -26.82 -43.84 -9.97
CA ILE A 157 -26.73 -45.27 -10.30
C ILE A 157 -26.52 -46.07 -9.01
N ARG A 158 -27.62 -46.71 -8.60
CA ARG A 158 -27.70 -47.82 -7.66
C ARG A 158 -26.92 -49.01 -8.22
N LEU A 159 -25.90 -49.48 -7.51
CA LEU A 159 -25.38 -50.84 -7.72
C LEU A 159 -25.69 -51.67 -6.49
N LYS A 160 -26.61 -52.62 -6.72
CA LYS A 160 -26.85 -53.78 -5.87
C LYS A 160 -25.56 -54.61 -5.83
N THR A 161 -25.12 -54.96 -4.62
CA THR A 161 -24.70 -56.31 -4.22
C THR A 161 -24.68 -56.33 -2.70
#